data_AF-A0A2V6BYK8-F1
#
_entry.id   AF-A0A2V6BYK8-F1
#
_cell.length_a   1.000
_cell.length_b   1.000
_cell.length_c   1.000
_cell.angle_alpha   90.00
_cell.angle_beta   90.00
_cell.angle_gamma   90.00
#
_symmetry.space_group_name_H-M   'P 1'
#
loop_
_entity.id
_entity.type
_entity.pdbx_description
1 polymer ?
#
loop_
_entity_poly.entity_id
_entity_poly.type
_entity_poly.pdbx_seq_one_letter_code
_entity_poly.pdbx_strand_id
1 'polypeptide(L)'
;MRGRMPLSEAIDVAIQVASALAAANERGIVHRDIKPENIMLRPDGYVKVLDFGIAKLAGQEVPVTLPRDEALLMAETNLGSILGTVRYMSPEQASGVPVDKSTDIWSLGVVLYEMVTGYAPFTGDTPQEAMSAILEKEPPRLTSYIAPAPAELQQI
;
A
#
# COMPACT_ATOMS: atom_id res chain seq x y z
N MET A 1 2.78 4.31 10.77
CA MET A 1 3.95 5.22 10.90
C MET A 1 3.44 6.59 11.37
N ARG A 2 4.15 7.31 12.26
CA ARG A 2 3.68 8.62 12.78
C ARG A 2 4.50 9.75 12.14
N GLY A 3 3.92 10.38 11.13
CA GLY A 3 4.47 11.57 10.47
C GLY A 3 5.51 11.26 9.39
N ARG A 4 5.86 12.31 8.62
CA ARG A 4 6.89 12.24 7.57
C ARG A 4 8.23 11.78 8.13
N MET A 5 8.90 10.92 7.38
CA MET A 5 10.22 10.39 7.66
C MET A 5 11.27 11.15 6.80
N PRO A 6 12.49 11.38 7.30
CA PRO A 6 13.60 11.86 6.47
C PRO A 6 13.80 10.95 5.26
N LEU A 7 14.08 11.54 4.09
CA LEU A 7 14.19 10.80 2.83
C LEU A 7 15.18 9.63 2.91
N SER A 8 16.34 9.83 3.55
CA SER A 8 17.35 8.77 3.70
C SER A 8 16.82 7.58 4.50
N GLU A 9 16.11 7.84 5.60
CA GLU A 9 15.54 6.79 6.45
C GLU A 9 14.41 6.05 5.72
N ALA A 10 13.58 6.78 4.96
CA ALA A 10 12.51 6.18 4.15
C ALA A 10 13.08 5.25 3.05
N ILE A 11 14.18 5.66 2.41
CA ILE A 11 14.90 4.84 1.44
C ILE A 11 15.51 3.60 2.11
N ASP A 12 16.15 3.75 3.26
CA ASP A 12 16.75 2.61 4.00
C ASP A 12 15.70 1.58 4.39
N VAL A 13 14.52 2.03 4.83
CA VAL A 13 13.37 1.16 5.11
C VAL A 13 12.88 0.48 3.83
N ALA A 14 12.68 1.23 2.75
CA ALA A 14 12.20 0.69 1.48
C ALA A 14 13.15 -0.36 0.89
N ILE A 15 14.47 -0.16 1.01
CA ILE A 15 15.48 -1.13 0.58
C ILE A 15 15.35 -2.44 1.36
N GLN A 16 15.17 -2.38 2.68
CA GLN A 16 15.00 -3.59 3.49
C GLN A 16 13.70 -4.33 3.16
N VAL A 17 12.59 -3.60 2.96
CA VAL A 17 11.31 -4.20 2.54
C VAL A 17 11.42 -4.83 1.16
N ALA A 18 12.01 -4.12 0.18
CA ALA A 18 12.25 -4.65 -1.17
C ALA A 18 13.12 -5.91 -1.15
N SER A 19 14.13 -5.96 -0.27
CA SER A 19 14.97 -7.14 -0.11
C SER A 19 14.19 -8.34 0.45
N ALA A 20 13.30 -8.11 1.42
CA ALA A 20 12.42 -9.16 1.95
C ALA A 20 11.42 -9.67 0.91
N LEU A 21 10.83 -8.76 0.12
CA LEU A 21 9.92 -9.09 -0.98
C LEU A 21 10.64 -9.87 -2.09
N ALA A 22 11.86 -9.48 -2.45
CA ALA A 22 12.68 -10.20 -3.42
C ALA A 22 12.94 -11.65 -2.98
N ALA A 23 13.34 -11.85 -1.72
CA ALA A 23 13.58 -13.18 -1.16
C ALA A 23 12.31 -14.05 -1.06
N ALA A 24 11.13 -13.44 -0.92
CA ALA A 24 9.85 -14.14 -0.97
C ALA A 24 9.47 -14.50 -2.41
N ASN A 25 9.66 -13.58 -3.35
CA ASN A 25 9.39 -13.79 -4.77
C ASN A 25 10.27 -14.89 -5.37
N GLU A 26 11.53 -15.04 -4.94
CA GLU A 26 12.40 -16.17 -5.31
C GLU A 26 11.81 -17.54 -4.93
N ARG A 27 10.89 -17.57 -3.95
CA ARG A 27 10.14 -18.76 -3.51
C ARG A 27 8.73 -18.82 -4.10
N GLY A 28 8.38 -17.94 -5.04
CA GLY A 28 7.05 -17.85 -5.64
C GLY A 28 5.98 -17.28 -4.70
N ILE A 29 6.37 -16.58 -3.63
CA ILE A 29 5.46 -15.99 -2.65
C ILE A 29 5.28 -14.50 -2.98
N VAL A 30 4.02 -14.08 -3.15
CA VAL A 30 3.60 -12.68 -3.28
C VAL A 30 2.91 -12.27 -1.97
N HIS A 31 3.25 -11.12 -1.41
CA HIS A 31 2.75 -10.65 -0.12
C HIS A 31 1.29 -10.15 -0.18
N ARG A 32 0.93 -9.34 -1.19
CA ARG A 32 -0.43 -8.84 -1.49
C ARG A 32 -1.07 -7.91 -0.43
N ASP A 33 -0.31 -7.49 0.57
CA ASP A 33 -0.81 -6.66 1.66
C ASP A 33 0.31 -5.80 2.26
N ILE A 34 1.17 -5.23 1.41
CA ILE A 34 2.21 -4.31 1.87
C ILE A 34 1.55 -2.98 2.26
N LYS A 35 1.71 -2.61 3.52
CA LYS A 35 1.17 -1.39 4.15
C LYS A 35 1.95 -1.10 5.43
N PRO A 36 1.87 0.12 6.00
CA PRO A 36 2.65 0.50 7.17
C PRO A 36 2.40 -0.40 8.39
N GLU A 37 1.20 -0.95 8.55
CA GLU A 37 0.86 -1.86 9.65
C GLU A 37 1.63 -3.19 9.58
N ASN A 38 2.04 -3.60 8.38
CA ASN A 38 2.79 -4.84 8.12
C ASN A 38 4.30 -4.62 8.01
N ILE A 39 4.79 -3.39 8.29
CA ILE A 39 6.20 -3.03 8.26
C ILE A 39 6.62 -2.58 9.67
N MET A 40 7.34 -3.44 10.37
CA MET A 40 7.79 -3.18 11.74
C MET A 40 9.24 -2.68 11.73
N LEU A 41 9.43 -1.44 12.16
CA LEU A 41 10.74 -0.86 12.43
C LEU A 41 11.16 -1.20 13.86
N ARG A 42 12.33 -1.80 14.01
CA ARG A 42 12.96 -2.06 15.31
C ARG A 42 13.82 -0.86 15.74
N PRO A 43 14.05 -0.68 17.06
CA PRO A 43 14.92 0.40 17.56
C PRO A 43 16.37 0.36 17.07
N ASP A 44 16.84 -0.79 16.60
CA ASP A 44 18.18 -1.00 16.04
C ASP A 44 18.25 -0.77 14.52
N GLY A 45 17.18 -0.24 13.91
CA GLY A 45 17.12 0.08 12.48
C GLY A 45 16.75 -1.09 11.56
N TYR A 46 16.55 -2.29 12.12
CA TYR A 46 16.10 -3.44 11.33
C TYR A 46 14.60 -3.39 11.03
N VAL A 47 14.25 -3.66 9.77
CA VAL A 47 12.86 -3.78 9.32
C VAL A 47 12.44 -5.24 9.26
N LYS A 48 11.24 -5.53 9.77
CA LYS A 48 10.56 -6.82 9.59
C LYS A 48 9.28 -6.61 8.78
N VAL A 49 9.11 -7.43 7.74
CA VAL A 49 7.85 -7.56 7.00
C VAL A 49 7.01 -8.65 7.65
N LEU A 50 5.78 -8.31 8.01
CA LEU A 50 4.85 -9.15 8.77
C LEU A 50 3.65 -9.54 7.92
N ASP A 51 2.96 -10.62 8.32
CA ASP A 51 1.63 -10.97 7.83
C ASP A 51 1.52 -11.00 6.30
N PHE A 52 2.34 -11.86 5.67
CA PHE A 52 2.15 -12.24 4.28
C PHE A 52 0.66 -12.59 4.09
N GLY A 53 0.02 -11.98 3.09
CA GLY A 53 -1.41 -12.04 2.82
C GLY A 53 -1.92 -13.41 2.37
N ILE A 54 -1.30 -14.48 2.87
CA ILE A 54 -1.63 -15.88 2.64
C ILE A 54 -3.09 -16.18 3.02
N ALA A 55 -3.63 -15.50 4.04
CA ALA A 55 -5.05 -15.60 4.36
C ALA A 55 -5.96 -15.07 3.22
N LYS A 56 -5.51 -14.08 2.45
CA LYS A 56 -6.24 -13.56 1.28
C LYS A 56 -6.17 -14.50 0.08
N LEU A 57 -5.20 -15.43 0.02
CA LEU A 57 -5.14 -16.49 -1.00
C LEU A 57 -6.30 -17.50 -0.89
N ALA A 58 -6.86 -17.66 0.31
CA ALA A 58 -7.78 -18.76 0.62
C ALA A 58 -9.27 -18.43 0.39
N GLY A 59 -9.65 -17.19 0.05
CA GLY A 59 -11.06 -16.91 -0.24
C GLY A 59 -11.54 -15.47 -0.18
N GLN A 60 -10.81 -14.47 -0.67
CA GLN A 60 -11.35 -13.10 -0.72
C GLN A 60 -11.05 -12.41 -2.05
N GLU A 61 -11.97 -12.63 -3.00
CA GLU A 61 -12.71 -11.48 -3.53
C GLU A 61 -12.92 -10.49 -2.38
N VAL A 62 -12.51 -9.24 -2.56
CA VAL A 62 -13.16 -8.16 -1.80
C VAL A 62 -14.66 -8.44 -1.92
N PRO A 63 -15.48 -8.37 -0.87
CA PRO A 63 -16.91 -8.60 -1.02
C PRO A 63 -17.51 -7.42 -1.81
N VAL A 64 -17.28 -7.40 -3.13
CA VAL A 64 -17.92 -6.50 -4.08
C VAL A 64 -19.35 -7.00 -4.38
N THR A 65 -19.72 -8.16 -3.83
CA THR A 65 -21.01 -8.84 -4.01
C THR A 65 -21.74 -9.13 -2.69
N LEU A 66 -21.46 -8.41 -1.59
CA LEU A 66 -22.38 -8.47 -0.45
C LEU A 66 -23.68 -7.73 -0.79
N PRO A 67 -24.86 -8.33 -0.51
CA PRO A 67 -26.14 -7.63 -0.61
C PRO A 67 -26.06 -6.29 0.14
N ARG A 68 -26.62 -5.24 -0.49
CA ARG A 68 -26.51 -3.83 -0.08
C ARG A 68 -26.74 -3.61 1.43
N ASP A 69 -27.61 -4.43 2.02
CA ASP A 69 -28.08 -4.29 3.39
C ASP A 69 -27.11 -4.90 4.44
N GLU A 70 -26.33 -5.93 4.08
CA GLU A 70 -25.31 -6.52 4.96
C GLU A 70 -23.96 -5.80 4.85
N ALA A 71 -23.65 -5.26 3.66
CA ALA A 71 -22.49 -4.41 3.44
C ALA A 71 -22.56 -3.09 4.24
N LEU A 72 -23.74 -2.49 4.38
CA LEU A 72 -23.94 -1.24 5.14
C LEU A 72 -23.63 -1.40 6.64
N LEU A 73 -24.06 -2.51 7.27
CA LEU A 73 -23.82 -2.78 8.70
C LEU A 73 -22.34 -3.04 9.03
N MET A 74 -21.60 -3.73 8.14
CA MET A 74 -20.14 -3.92 8.30
C MET A 74 -19.33 -2.70 7.88
N ALA A 75 -19.79 -1.95 6.86
CA ALA A 75 -19.12 -0.75 6.39
C ALA A 75 -19.18 0.37 7.43
N GLU A 76 -20.30 0.63 8.10
CA GLU A 76 -20.39 1.76 9.06
C GLU A 76 -19.42 1.65 10.25
N THR A 77 -19.06 0.44 10.68
CA THR A 77 -18.09 0.23 11.78
C THR A 77 -16.65 0.00 11.32
N ASN A 78 -16.41 -0.42 10.05
CA ASN A 78 -15.08 -0.74 9.54
C ASN A 78 -14.64 0.11 8.33
N LEU A 79 -15.42 1.11 7.91
CA LEU A 79 -15.17 1.93 6.72
C LEU A 79 -13.76 2.52 6.72
N GLY A 80 -13.31 3.05 7.87
CA GLY A 80 -11.96 3.61 8.00
C GLY A 80 -10.84 2.57 7.90
N SER A 81 -11.06 1.35 8.37
CA SER A 81 -10.10 0.24 8.28
C SER A 81 -10.01 -0.32 6.85
N ILE A 82 -11.17 -0.47 6.20
CA ILE A 82 -11.29 -0.91 4.81
C ILE A 82 -10.64 0.12 3.88
N LEU A 83 -11.01 1.40 4.02
CA LEU A 83 -10.42 2.50 3.25
C LEU A 83 -8.90 2.57 3.46
N GLY A 84 -8.45 2.32 4.70
CA GLY A 84 -7.03 2.29 5.01
C GLY A 84 -6.27 1.13 4.38
N THR A 85 -6.92 0.01 4.08
CA THR A 85 -6.31 -1.09 3.34
C THR A 85 -6.35 -0.85 1.83
N VAL A 86 -7.43 -0.26 1.31
CA VAL A 86 -7.63 -0.02 -0.12
C VAL A 86 -6.56 0.91 -0.71
N ARG A 87 -6.11 1.93 0.03
CA ARG A 87 -5.13 2.91 -0.47
C ARG A 87 -3.78 2.31 -0.89
N TYR A 88 -3.45 1.10 -0.44
CA TYR A 88 -2.20 0.39 -0.80
C TYR A 88 -2.40 -0.70 -1.85
N MET A 89 -3.63 -0.92 -2.32
CA MET A 89 -3.89 -1.88 -3.38
C MET A 89 -3.22 -1.47 -4.69
N SER A 90 -2.78 -2.46 -5.45
CA SER A 90 -2.33 -2.24 -6.82
C SER A 90 -3.49 -2.13 -7.81
N PRO A 91 -3.28 -1.56 -9.01
CA PRO A 91 -4.31 -1.47 -10.04
C PRO A 91 -4.91 -2.83 -10.40
N GLU A 92 -4.09 -3.87 -10.45
CA GLU A 92 -4.52 -5.25 -10.69
C GLU A 92 -5.39 -5.80 -9.54
N GLN A 93 -5.08 -5.45 -8.29
CA GLN A 93 -5.95 -5.78 -7.15
C GLN A 93 -7.28 -5.02 -7.19
N ALA A 94 -7.23 -3.71 -7.47
CA ALA A 94 -8.42 -2.87 -7.57
C ALA A 94 -9.34 -3.28 -8.73
N SER A 95 -8.77 -3.83 -9.81
CA SER A 95 -9.50 -4.36 -10.97
C SER A 95 -9.96 -5.81 -10.79
N GLY A 96 -9.56 -6.48 -9.71
CA GLY A 96 -9.89 -7.89 -9.47
C GLY A 96 -9.26 -8.88 -10.46
N VAL A 97 -8.16 -8.51 -11.11
CA VAL A 97 -7.45 -9.37 -12.06
C VAL A 97 -6.32 -10.14 -11.36
N PRO A 98 -5.75 -11.20 -11.99
CA PRO A 98 -4.65 -11.94 -11.38
C PRO A 98 -3.47 -11.06 -10.99
N VAL A 99 -2.99 -11.27 -9.77
CA VAL A 99 -1.86 -10.52 -9.19
C VAL A 99 -0.55 -11.29 -9.31
N ASP A 100 0.54 -10.56 -9.46
CA ASP A 100 1.90 -11.11 -9.44
C ASP A 100 2.82 -10.28 -8.53
N LYS A 101 4.13 -10.49 -8.60
CA LYS A 101 5.12 -9.76 -7.80
C LYS A 101 5.09 -8.24 -7.98
N SER A 102 4.56 -7.73 -9.09
CA SER A 102 4.44 -6.28 -9.34
C SER A 102 3.47 -5.61 -8.37
N THR A 103 2.50 -6.35 -7.82
CA THR A 103 1.60 -5.89 -6.76
C THR A 103 2.38 -5.40 -5.54
N ASP A 104 3.35 -6.18 -5.08
CA ASP A 104 4.12 -5.80 -3.89
C ASP A 104 5.02 -4.60 -4.14
N ILE A 105 5.51 -4.43 -5.39
CA ILE A 105 6.31 -3.28 -5.80
C ILE A 105 5.45 -2.02 -5.80
N TRP A 106 4.24 -2.09 -6.36
CA TRP A 106 3.29 -0.98 -6.34
C TRP A 106 2.97 -0.55 -4.91
N SER A 107 2.56 -1.49 -4.06
CA SER A 107 2.21 -1.20 -2.67
C SER A 107 3.40 -0.63 -1.89
N LEU A 108 4.63 -1.10 -2.14
CA LEU A 108 5.83 -0.50 -1.58
C LEU A 108 6.05 0.94 -2.05
N GLY A 109 5.77 1.25 -3.31
CA GLY A 109 5.80 2.61 -3.85
C GLY A 109 4.82 3.54 -3.12
N VAL A 110 3.59 3.08 -2.88
CA VAL A 110 2.59 3.81 -2.08
C VAL A 110 3.09 4.06 -0.65
N VAL A 111 3.65 3.04 0.00
CA VAL A 111 4.22 3.19 1.36
C VAL A 111 5.37 4.18 1.36
N LEU A 112 6.29 4.10 0.39
CA LEU A 112 7.41 5.03 0.28
C LEU A 112 6.91 6.46 0.08
N TYR A 113 5.94 6.67 -0.81
CA TYR A 113 5.32 7.97 -1.01
C TYR A 113 4.76 8.54 0.30
N GLU A 114 4.02 7.73 1.06
CA GLU A 114 3.45 8.14 2.34
C GLU A 114 4.53 8.40 3.40
N MET A 115 5.58 7.58 3.47
CA MET A 115 6.70 7.80 4.39
C MET A 115 7.34 9.17 4.15
N VAL A 116 7.55 9.55 2.89
CA VAL A 116 8.29 10.78 2.56
C VAL A 116 7.37 12.01 2.62
N THR A 117 6.13 11.91 2.16
CA THR A 117 5.20 13.06 2.11
C THR A 117 4.35 13.23 3.38
N GLY A 118 4.09 12.14 4.10
CA GLY A 118 3.10 12.07 5.18
C GLY A 118 1.66 11.89 4.68
N TYR A 119 1.43 11.75 3.37
CA TYR A 119 0.11 11.63 2.76
C TYR A 119 0.05 10.40 1.84
N ALA A 120 -1.10 9.72 1.79
CA ALA A 120 -1.31 8.68 0.79
C ALA A 120 -1.49 9.30 -0.61
N PRO A 121 -0.92 8.72 -1.68
CA PRO A 121 -1.00 9.27 -3.04
C PRO A 121 -2.40 9.14 -3.65
N PHE A 122 -3.15 8.10 -3.27
CA PHE A 122 -4.50 7.82 -3.78
C PHE A 122 -5.48 7.79 -2.61
N THR A 123 -6.49 8.67 -2.65
CA THR A 123 -7.49 8.84 -1.60
C THR A 123 -8.88 9.02 -2.19
N GLY A 124 -9.91 8.69 -1.39
CA GLY A 124 -11.32 8.94 -1.67
C GLY A 124 -12.11 8.87 -0.36
N ASP A 125 -13.32 9.42 -0.35
CA ASP A 125 -14.19 9.39 0.83
C ASP A 125 -14.84 7.99 1.00
N THR A 126 -14.86 7.22 -0.07
CA THR A 126 -15.33 5.83 -0.09
C THR A 126 -14.27 4.86 -0.65
N PRO A 127 -14.35 3.55 -0.32
CA PRO A 127 -13.47 2.55 -0.90
C PRO A 127 -13.48 2.55 -2.44
N GLN A 128 -14.65 2.77 -3.04
CA GLN A 128 -14.81 2.79 -4.49
C GLN A 128 -14.13 4.01 -5.13
N GLU A 129 -14.22 5.19 -4.51
CA GLU A 129 -13.50 6.37 -4.96
C GLU A 129 -11.99 6.21 -4.86
N ALA A 130 -11.50 5.57 -3.78
CA ALA A 130 -10.08 5.26 -3.62
C ALA A 130 -9.59 4.26 -4.69
N MET A 131 -10.38 3.23 -5.02
CA MET A 131 -10.08 2.31 -6.12
C MET A 131 -10.06 3.02 -7.47
N SER A 132 -11.05 3.88 -7.77
CA SER A 132 -11.04 4.70 -8.99
C SER A 132 -9.81 5.60 -9.05
N ALA A 133 -9.38 6.19 -7.92
CA ALA A 133 -8.16 6.99 -7.88
C ALA A 133 -6.90 6.16 -8.22
N ILE A 134 -6.80 4.92 -7.74
CA ILE A 134 -5.69 4.00 -8.06
C ILE A 134 -5.67 3.65 -9.57
N LEU A 135 -6.83 3.52 -10.19
CA LEU A 135 -6.94 3.09 -11.59
C LEU A 135 -6.76 4.23 -12.60
N GLU A 136 -7.13 5.46 -12.23
CA GLU A 136 -7.32 6.53 -13.21
C GLU A 136 -6.44 7.76 -12.99
N LYS A 137 -5.85 7.94 -11.80
CA LYS A 137 -5.10 9.15 -11.44
C LYS A 137 -3.61 8.88 -11.38
N GLU A 138 -2.84 9.92 -11.68
CA GLU A 138 -1.41 9.95 -11.35
C GLU A 138 -1.23 10.40 -9.88
N PRO A 139 -0.23 9.84 -9.17
CA PRO A 139 0.09 10.32 -7.84
C PRO A 139 0.54 11.79 -7.91
N PRO A 140 0.18 12.64 -6.93
CA PRO A 140 0.65 14.02 -6.95
C PRO A 140 2.18 14.08 -6.85
N ARG A 141 2.82 15.02 -7.55
CA ARG A 141 4.28 15.17 -7.51
C ARG A 141 4.78 15.39 -6.09
N LEU A 142 5.88 14.74 -5.73
CA LEU A 142 6.52 14.90 -4.42
C LEU A 142 6.90 16.36 -4.10
N THR A 143 7.22 17.15 -5.12
CA THR A 143 7.53 18.59 -4.98
C THR A 143 6.36 19.42 -4.46
N SER A 144 5.12 18.90 -4.57
CA SER A 144 3.94 19.52 -3.97
C SER A 144 3.95 19.45 -2.45
N TYR A 145 4.72 18.53 -1.86
CA TYR A 145 4.82 18.30 -0.41
C TYR A 145 6.23 18.55 0.15
N ILE A 146 7.27 18.46 -0.69
CA ILE A 146 8.68 18.50 -0.31
C ILE A 146 9.45 19.48 -1.21
N ALA A 147 9.95 20.57 -0.63
CA ALA A 147 10.83 21.51 -1.32
C ALA A 147 12.32 21.14 -1.12
N PRO A 148 13.19 21.32 -2.14
CA PRO A 148 13.15 20.61 -3.41
C PRO A 148 13.65 19.16 -3.24
N ALA A 149 12.77 18.19 -3.53
CA ALA A 149 13.17 16.78 -3.64
C ALA A 149 13.99 16.54 -4.94
N PRO A 150 14.96 15.60 -4.96
CA PRO A 150 15.71 15.23 -6.17
C PRO A 150 14.78 14.82 -7.32
N ALA A 151 15.17 15.12 -8.56
CA ALA A 151 14.34 14.90 -9.74
C ALA A 151 14.05 13.40 -10.00
N GLU A 152 14.96 12.52 -9.60
CA GLU A 152 14.87 11.07 -9.73
C GLU A 152 13.71 10.49 -8.92
N LEU A 153 13.38 11.12 -7.78
CA LEU A 153 12.23 10.73 -6.97
C LEU A 153 10.88 11.11 -7.61
N GLN A 154 10.88 11.93 -8.68
CA GLN A 154 9.64 12.29 -9.39
C GLN A 154 9.16 11.19 -10.34
N GLN A 155 9.94 10.12 -10.54
CA GLN A 155 9.63 9.02 -11.47
C GLN A 155 9.09 7.76 -10.78
N ILE A 156 8.93 7.78 -9.46
CA ILE A 156 8.31 6.70 -8.66
C ILE A 156 6.85 7.00 -8.36
#